data_AF-A0A3P6GJM0-F1
#
_entry.id   AF-A0A3P6GJM0-F1
#
_cell.length_a   1.000
_cell.length_b   1.000
_cell.length_c   1.000
_cell.angle_alpha   90.00
_cell.angle_beta   90.00
_cell.angle_gamma   90.00
#
_symmetry.space_group_name_H-M   'P 1'
#
loop_
_entity.id
_entity.type
_entity.pdbx_description
1 polymer ?
#
loop_
_entity_poly.entity_id
_entity_poly.type
_entity_poly.pdbx_seq_one_letter_code
_entity_poly.pdbx_strand_id
1 'polypeptide(L)'
;MNLNEIVLKSNLYGTRNALICVQGPGYITARDIVLPPSVEIVDNTQHIATLTEPINLCIGLKIERNRGYSLKMSNNFEDRSYPIDAVFMPVQNANHSIHSYGNGNQKQEILFLEIWTNGSLTPKEALHEASRNLINLFIPFLHVEEETFYLENNQHQVTLPLFPFHNRLVNLRKKKKELAFQYIFIDQLELPPRIYNCLKKSNIHTLLDLLNNSQEDLIKMEHFHIEDVKKILDILEKK
;
A
#
# COMPACT_ATOMS: atom_id res chain seq x y z
N MET A 1 -30.53 9.97 9.95
CA MET A 1 -30.35 11.35 9.46
C MET A 1 -29.84 11.26 8.04
N ASN A 2 -30.48 11.90 7.06
CA ASN A 2 -30.25 11.61 5.64
C ASN A 2 -28.83 11.93 5.15
N LEU A 3 -28.12 12.85 5.81
CA LEU A 3 -26.72 13.15 5.47
C LEU A 3 -25.77 11.94 5.65
N ASN A 4 -26.11 10.99 6.54
CA ASN A 4 -25.29 9.77 6.75
C ASN A 4 -25.44 8.73 5.66
N GLU A 5 -26.52 8.82 4.87
CA GLU A 5 -26.77 7.90 3.77
C GLU A 5 -26.02 8.34 2.49
N ILE A 6 -25.48 9.56 2.47
CA ILE A 6 -24.71 10.06 1.34
C ILE A 6 -23.38 9.32 1.25
N VAL A 7 -23.21 8.59 0.16
CA VAL A 7 -21.97 7.87 -0.12
C VAL A 7 -21.01 8.75 -0.89
N LEU A 8 -19.85 9.01 -0.29
CA LEU A 8 -18.76 9.78 -0.88
C LEU A 8 -17.61 8.85 -1.29
N LYS A 9 -17.01 9.15 -2.44
CA LYS A 9 -15.77 8.55 -2.93
C LYS A 9 -14.71 9.64 -2.97
N SER A 10 -13.55 9.40 -2.33
CA SER A 10 -12.46 10.37 -2.36
C SER A 10 -11.12 9.69 -2.15
N ASN A 11 -10.06 10.25 -2.72
CA ASN A 11 -8.67 9.87 -2.44
C ASN A 11 -8.00 10.87 -1.48
N LEU A 12 -8.80 11.45 -0.58
CA LEU A 12 -8.36 12.51 0.31
C LEU A 12 -7.40 12.04 1.39
N TYR A 13 -6.41 12.89 1.67
CA TYR A 13 -5.67 12.91 2.92
C TYR A 13 -6.13 14.10 3.76
N GLY A 14 -6.56 13.83 5.00
CA GLY A 14 -7.05 14.84 5.94
C GLY A 14 -8.51 15.27 5.72
N THR A 15 -8.93 16.28 6.49
CA THR A 15 -10.29 16.82 6.49
C THR A 15 -10.45 17.87 5.40
N ARG A 16 -11.57 17.84 4.68
CA ARG A 16 -11.96 18.88 3.72
C ARG A 16 -13.32 19.47 4.05
N ASN A 17 -13.50 20.73 3.68
CA ASN A 17 -14.77 21.40 3.85
C ASN A 17 -15.60 21.29 2.57
N ALA A 18 -16.90 21.13 2.72
CA ALA A 18 -17.90 21.23 1.67
C ALA A 18 -19.05 22.13 2.16
N LEU A 19 -19.84 22.65 1.23
CA LEU A 19 -20.93 23.58 1.53
C LEU A 19 -22.20 23.15 0.82
N ILE A 20 -23.34 23.32 1.48
CA ILE A 20 -24.66 23.29 0.85
C ILE A 20 -25.22 24.70 0.96
N CYS A 21 -25.52 25.34 -0.18
CA CYS A 21 -26.12 26.67 -0.22
C CYS A 21 -27.31 26.63 -1.18
N VAL A 22 -28.53 26.66 -0.63
CA VAL A 22 -29.77 26.55 -1.43
C VAL A 22 -30.76 27.62 -0.98
N GLN A 23 -31.44 28.23 -1.95
CA GLN A 23 -32.54 29.15 -1.74
C GLN A 23 -33.87 28.44 -1.99
N GLY A 24 -34.76 28.45 -1.00
CA GLY A 24 -36.08 27.81 -1.08
C GLY A 24 -37.12 28.63 -1.85
N PRO A 25 -38.33 28.08 -2.06
CA PRO A 25 -38.75 26.72 -1.70
C PRO A 25 -38.25 25.66 -2.72
N GLY A 26 -37.93 24.45 -2.24
CA GLY A 26 -37.40 23.39 -3.11
C GLY A 26 -36.88 22.15 -2.36
N TYR A 27 -36.58 21.09 -3.13
CA TYR A 27 -35.94 19.87 -2.62
C TYR A 27 -34.43 20.02 -2.66
N ILE A 28 -33.77 19.62 -1.56
CA ILE A 28 -32.32 19.59 -1.46
C ILE A 28 -31.87 18.14 -1.57
N THR A 29 -30.99 17.88 -2.53
CA THR A 29 -30.41 16.56 -2.80
C THR A 29 -28.90 16.59 -2.65
N ALA A 30 -28.26 15.42 -2.66
CA ALA A 30 -26.80 15.32 -2.62
C ALA A 30 -26.12 16.10 -3.75
N ARG A 31 -26.76 16.27 -4.91
CA ARG A 31 -26.26 17.09 -6.02
C ARG A 31 -26.00 18.55 -5.64
N ASP A 32 -26.72 19.10 -4.67
CA ASP A 32 -26.62 20.51 -4.27
C ASP A 32 -25.42 20.78 -3.34
N ILE A 33 -24.65 19.74 -3.00
CA ILE A 33 -23.42 19.85 -2.24
C ILE A 33 -22.30 20.37 -3.14
N VAL A 34 -21.74 21.51 -2.77
CA VAL A 34 -20.51 22.04 -3.35
C VAL A 34 -19.33 21.28 -2.76
N LEU A 35 -18.83 20.31 -3.54
CA LEU A 35 -17.71 19.45 -3.17
C LEU A 35 -16.35 20.06 -3.56
N PRO A 36 -15.28 19.74 -2.82
CA PRO A 36 -13.92 19.97 -3.29
C PRO A 36 -13.59 19.04 -4.48
N PRO A 37 -12.61 19.40 -5.34
CA PRO A 37 -12.32 18.68 -6.59
C PRO A 37 -11.83 17.23 -6.44
N SER A 38 -11.52 16.80 -5.22
CA SER A 38 -11.01 15.45 -4.90
C SER A 38 -12.07 14.52 -4.29
N VAL A 39 -13.32 14.98 -4.19
CA VAL A 39 -14.45 14.23 -3.65
C VAL A 39 -15.54 14.12 -4.69
N GLU A 40 -16.04 12.91 -4.86
CA GLU A 40 -17.13 12.58 -5.76
C GLU A 40 -18.29 12.00 -4.93
N ILE A 41 -19.51 12.36 -5.30
CA ILE A 41 -20.71 11.72 -4.76
C ILE A 41 -21.04 10.53 -5.65
N VAL A 42 -21.36 9.40 -5.01
CA VAL A 42 -21.74 8.17 -5.72
C VAL A 42 -23.21 8.21 -6.14
N ASP A 43 -24.10 8.66 -5.25
CA ASP A 43 -25.52 8.85 -5.53
C ASP A 43 -25.93 10.31 -5.36
N ASN A 44 -26.15 10.98 -6.49
CA ASN A 44 -26.55 12.39 -6.53
C ASN A 44 -28.03 12.61 -6.18
N THR A 45 -28.83 11.55 -6.09
CA THR A 45 -30.30 11.63 -5.91
C THR A 45 -30.73 11.57 -4.45
N GLN A 46 -29.82 11.20 -3.55
CA GLN A 46 -30.09 11.09 -2.12
C GLN A 46 -30.71 12.39 -1.59
N HIS A 47 -31.91 12.29 -1.02
CA HIS A 47 -32.64 13.41 -0.46
C HIS A 47 -32.03 13.85 0.88
N ILE A 48 -31.84 15.15 1.08
CA ILE A 48 -31.29 15.71 2.32
C ILE A 48 -32.39 16.36 3.15
N ALA A 49 -33.10 17.31 2.56
CA ALA A 49 -34.12 18.12 3.22
C ALA A 49 -35.06 18.77 2.19
N THR A 50 -36.17 19.30 2.66
CA THR A 50 -37.13 20.05 1.84
C THR A 50 -37.34 21.43 2.45
N LEU A 51 -37.18 22.49 1.67
CA LEU A 51 -37.46 23.86 2.08
C LEU A 51 -38.88 24.23 1.66
N THR A 52 -39.75 24.47 2.64
CA THR A 52 -41.16 24.85 2.41
C THR A 52 -41.33 26.35 2.19
N GLU A 53 -40.43 27.16 2.72
CA GLU A 53 -40.47 28.62 2.70
C GLU A 53 -39.30 29.20 1.89
N PRO A 54 -39.39 30.46 1.42
CA PRO A 54 -38.31 31.14 0.68
C PRO A 54 -37.17 31.57 1.60
N ILE A 55 -36.52 30.58 2.23
CA ILE A 55 -35.40 30.76 3.16
C ILE A 55 -34.10 30.37 2.46
N ASN A 56 -33.03 31.08 2.77
CA ASN A 56 -31.68 30.71 2.37
C ASN A 56 -31.08 29.75 3.42
N LEU A 57 -30.80 28.51 3.02
CA LEU A 57 -30.14 27.52 3.85
C LEU A 57 -28.67 27.40 3.45
N CYS A 58 -27.78 27.63 4.41
CA CYS A 58 -26.35 27.41 4.25
C CYS A 58 -25.83 26.45 5.34
N ILE A 59 -25.26 25.32 4.93
CA ILE A 59 -24.70 24.30 5.82
C ILE A 59 -23.23 24.07 5.47
N GLY A 60 -22.35 24.18 6.47
CA GLY A 60 -20.95 23.78 6.36
C GLY A 60 -20.75 22.32 6.76
N LEU A 61 -20.08 21.56 5.90
CA LEU A 61 -19.79 20.15 6.10
C LEU A 61 -18.28 19.94 6.22
N LYS A 62 -17.86 19.08 7.15
CA LYS A 62 -16.47 18.59 7.25
C LYS A 62 -16.44 17.13 6.84
N ILE A 63 -15.80 16.85 5.70
CA ILE A 63 -15.63 15.53 5.12
C ILE A 63 -14.27 14.98 5.52
N GLU A 64 -14.25 13.76 6.02
CA GLU A 64 -13.05 13.06 6.46
C GLU A 64 -13.00 11.67 5.84
N ARG A 65 -11.80 11.15 5.57
CA ARG A 65 -11.60 9.76 5.17
C ARG A 65 -11.00 8.99 6.34
N ASN A 66 -11.72 8.01 6.84
CA ASN A 66 -11.25 7.16 7.95
C ASN A 66 -11.64 5.68 7.71
N ARG A 67 -11.46 4.83 8.72
CA ARG A 67 -11.80 3.40 8.68
C ARG A 67 -12.69 3.02 9.86
N GLY A 68 -13.63 2.11 9.61
CA GLY A 68 -14.50 1.56 10.66
C GLY A 68 -15.61 2.52 11.07
N TYR A 69 -16.03 2.43 12.33
CA TYR A 69 -17.06 3.28 12.91
C TYR A 69 -16.43 4.26 13.89
N SER A 70 -16.76 5.54 13.75
CA SER A 70 -16.30 6.58 14.67
C SER A 70 -17.51 7.25 15.31
N LEU A 71 -17.72 6.96 16.59
CA LEU A 71 -18.69 7.67 17.41
C LEU A 71 -18.08 9.04 17.78
N LYS A 72 -18.68 10.14 17.30
CA LYS A 72 -18.20 11.48 17.64
C LYS A 72 -18.93 11.96 18.89
N MET A 73 -18.28 11.84 20.05
CA MET A 73 -18.73 12.53 21.26
C MET A 73 -18.47 14.03 21.13
N SER A 74 -19.48 14.82 21.46
CA SER A 74 -19.43 16.29 21.52
C SER A 74 -18.49 16.75 22.64
N ASN A 75 -17.19 16.77 22.39
CA ASN A 75 -16.22 17.19 23.41
C ASN A 75 -15.70 18.63 23.26
N ASN A 76 -15.99 19.32 22.15
CA ASN A 76 -15.52 20.69 21.93
C ASN A 76 -16.69 21.63 21.64
N PHE A 77 -17.18 22.32 22.67
CA PHE A 77 -18.24 23.35 22.60
C PHE A 77 -17.79 24.64 21.89
N GLU A 78 -16.52 24.76 21.50
CA GLU A 78 -15.97 25.99 20.91
C GLU A 78 -16.36 26.18 19.43
N ASP A 79 -16.57 25.08 18.70
CA ASP A 79 -17.00 25.10 17.30
C ASP A 79 -18.47 24.68 17.32
N ARG A 80 -19.42 25.55 16.94
CA ARG A 80 -20.89 25.33 16.89
C ARG A 80 -21.31 24.27 15.86
N SER A 81 -20.55 23.19 15.78
CA SER A 81 -20.69 22.08 14.87
C SER A 81 -21.49 20.98 15.54
N TYR A 82 -22.39 20.37 14.78
CA TYR A 82 -23.13 19.20 15.23
C TYR A 82 -22.36 17.96 14.79
N PRO A 83 -21.79 17.17 15.72
CA PRO A 83 -21.14 15.93 15.36
C PRO A 83 -22.18 14.96 14.81
N ILE A 84 -21.81 14.28 13.74
CA ILE A 84 -22.61 13.22 13.15
C ILE A 84 -21.77 11.95 13.22
N ASP A 85 -22.39 10.85 13.61
CA ASP A 85 -21.74 9.54 13.63
C ASP A 85 -21.30 9.15 12.22
N ALA A 86 -20.02 8.81 12.09
CA ALA A 86 -19.41 8.54 10.80
C ALA A 86 -19.20 7.04 10.60
N VAL A 87 -19.82 6.49 9.55
CA VAL A 87 -19.70 5.09 9.15
C VAL A 87 -18.77 5.00 7.93
N PHE A 88 -17.53 4.56 8.14
CA PHE A 88 -16.52 4.39 7.09
C PHE A 88 -16.44 2.93 6.64
N MET A 89 -17.60 2.32 6.37
CA MET A 89 -17.74 0.90 6.02
C MET A 89 -18.42 0.75 4.65
N PRO A 90 -17.63 0.77 3.55
CA PRO A 90 -18.19 0.72 2.20
C PRO A 90 -18.70 -0.67 1.78
N VAL A 91 -18.22 -1.73 2.43
CA VAL A 91 -18.68 -3.11 2.20
C VAL A 91 -19.87 -3.36 3.12
N GLN A 92 -21.04 -3.62 2.52
CA GLN A 92 -22.29 -3.83 3.23
C GLN A 92 -22.50 -5.30 3.59
N ASN A 93 -22.11 -6.21 2.69
CA ASN A 93 -22.25 -7.63 2.90
C ASN A 93 -21.14 -8.39 2.16
N ALA A 94 -20.72 -9.53 2.71
CA ALA A 94 -19.79 -10.46 2.09
C ALA A 94 -20.23 -11.89 2.42
N ASN A 95 -20.46 -12.69 1.39
CA ASN A 95 -20.87 -14.08 1.49
C ASN A 95 -19.85 -14.97 0.75
N HIS A 96 -19.76 -16.24 1.15
CA HIS A 96 -18.88 -17.20 0.51
C HIS A 96 -19.50 -18.59 0.45
N SER A 97 -19.17 -19.33 -0.60
CA SER A 97 -19.45 -20.76 -0.69
C SER A 97 -18.26 -21.52 -1.25
N ILE A 98 -18.06 -22.74 -0.76
CA ILE A 98 -16.98 -23.62 -1.21
C ILE A 98 -17.64 -24.86 -1.82
N HIS A 99 -17.29 -25.14 -3.07
CA HIS A 99 -17.78 -26.30 -3.80
C HIS A 99 -16.59 -27.20 -4.15
N SER A 100 -16.63 -28.43 -3.65
CA SER A 100 -15.64 -29.45 -4.00
C SER A 100 -16.04 -30.15 -5.29
N TYR A 101 -15.08 -30.39 -6.17
CA TYR A 101 -15.25 -31.16 -7.40
C TYR A 101 -14.03 -32.04 -7.66
N GLY A 102 -14.25 -33.17 -8.33
CA GLY A 102 -13.20 -34.16 -8.62
C GLY A 102 -13.73 -35.59 -8.51
N ASN A 103 -13.08 -36.51 -9.22
CA ASN A 103 -13.40 -37.94 -9.19
C ASN A 103 -12.18 -38.71 -8.65
N GLY A 104 -12.36 -39.55 -7.63
CA GLY A 104 -11.27 -40.30 -6.99
C GLY A 104 -10.46 -39.50 -5.95
N ASN A 105 -9.12 -39.62 -5.99
CA ASN A 105 -8.20 -39.15 -4.93
C ASN A 105 -7.78 -37.66 -5.04
N GLN A 106 -8.12 -36.96 -6.11
CA GLN A 106 -7.84 -35.52 -6.26
C GLN A 106 -9.13 -34.73 -6.07
N LYS A 107 -9.31 -34.16 -4.87
CA LYS A 107 -10.39 -33.21 -4.56
C LYS A 107 -9.89 -31.81 -4.84
N GLN A 108 -10.58 -31.09 -5.72
CA GLN A 108 -10.36 -29.67 -5.97
C GLN A 108 -11.51 -28.88 -5.34
N GLU A 109 -11.25 -27.62 -4.99
CA GLU A 109 -12.23 -26.74 -4.38
C GLU A 109 -12.34 -25.45 -5.19
N ILE A 110 -13.57 -24.96 -5.38
CA ILE A 110 -13.87 -23.64 -5.92
C ILE A 110 -14.47 -22.80 -4.81
N LEU A 111 -13.87 -21.64 -4.56
CA LEU A 111 -14.40 -20.62 -3.67
C LEU A 111 -15.18 -19.59 -4.50
N PHE A 112 -16.45 -19.40 -4.17
CA PHE A 112 -17.25 -18.28 -4.64
C PHE A 112 -17.30 -17.22 -3.54
N LEU A 113 -17.07 -15.97 -3.93
CA LEU A 113 -17.16 -14.80 -3.05
C LEU A 113 -18.18 -13.83 -3.63
N GLU A 114 -19.20 -13.49 -2.86
CA GLU A 114 -20.19 -12.47 -3.18
C GLU A 114 -19.96 -11.27 -2.27
N ILE A 115 -19.69 -10.10 -2.87
CA ILE A 115 -19.35 -8.89 -2.12
C ILE A 115 -20.27 -7.76 -2.58
N TRP A 116 -21.00 -7.17 -1.64
CA TRP A 116 -21.88 -6.03 -1.88
C TRP A 116 -21.28 -4.77 -1.27
N THR A 117 -21.20 -3.72 -2.07
CA THR A 117 -20.60 -2.44 -1.71
C THR A 117 -21.58 -1.30 -1.97
N ASN A 118 -21.45 -0.20 -1.24
CA ASN A 118 -22.23 1.02 -1.44
C ASN A 118 -21.77 1.89 -2.66
N GLY A 119 -20.82 1.39 -3.46
CA GLY A 119 -20.32 2.06 -4.67
C GLY A 119 -19.15 3.03 -4.46
N SER A 120 -18.80 3.39 -3.23
CA SER A 120 -17.58 4.17 -2.94
C SER A 120 -16.30 3.40 -3.31
N LEU A 121 -16.36 2.07 -3.15
CA LEU A 121 -15.31 1.13 -3.46
C LEU A 121 -15.92 -0.01 -4.28
N THR A 122 -15.24 -0.47 -5.33
CA THR A 122 -15.72 -1.64 -6.10
C THR A 122 -15.45 -2.95 -5.33
N PRO A 123 -16.23 -4.02 -5.56
CA PRO A 123 -15.98 -5.32 -4.94
C PRO A 123 -14.56 -5.87 -5.16
N LYS A 124 -14.00 -5.62 -6.36
CA LYS A 124 -12.64 -6.02 -6.72
C LYS A 124 -11.58 -5.26 -5.92
N GLU A 125 -11.74 -3.94 -5.79
CA GLU A 125 -10.84 -3.11 -4.98
C GLU A 125 -10.95 -3.46 -3.49
N ALA A 126 -12.16 -3.74 -3.01
CA ALA A 126 -12.41 -4.22 -1.64
C ALA A 126 -11.66 -5.52 -1.36
N LEU A 127 -11.75 -6.50 -2.27
CA LEU A 127 -11.01 -7.75 -2.16
C LEU A 127 -9.50 -7.53 -2.19
N HIS A 128 -9.01 -6.66 -3.08
CA HIS A 128 -7.58 -6.32 -3.16
C HIS A 128 -7.06 -5.70 -1.85
N GLU A 129 -7.76 -4.72 -1.28
CA GLU A 129 -7.40 -4.12 0.01
C GLU A 129 -7.48 -5.13 1.15
N ALA A 130 -8.49 -6.01 1.15
CA ALA A 130 -8.61 -7.08 2.14
C ALA A 130 -7.43 -8.07 2.06
N SER A 131 -7.07 -8.53 0.86
CA SER A 131 -5.90 -9.40 0.65
C SER A 131 -4.61 -8.72 1.09
N ARG A 132 -4.42 -7.44 0.77
CA ARG A 132 -3.24 -6.67 1.21
C ARG A 132 -3.18 -6.58 2.73
N ASN A 133 -4.29 -6.29 3.40
CA ASN A 133 -4.36 -6.23 4.86
C ASN A 133 -4.07 -7.60 5.48
N LEU A 134 -4.60 -8.68 4.92
CA LEU A 134 -4.35 -10.05 5.37
C LEU A 134 -2.88 -10.43 5.25
N ILE A 135 -2.24 -10.12 4.11
CA ILE A 135 -0.81 -10.36 3.91
C ILE A 135 0.01 -9.57 4.95
N ASN A 136 -0.28 -8.26 5.10
CA ASN A 136 0.42 -7.42 6.07
C ASN A 136 0.27 -7.91 7.51
N LEU A 137 -0.86 -8.53 7.86
CA LEU A 137 -1.07 -9.15 9.17
C LEU A 137 -0.12 -10.33 9.42
N PHE A 138 0.18 -11.11 8.38
CA PHE A 138 1.06 -12.29 8.50
C PHE A 138 2.55 -11.99 8.31
N ILE A 139 2.91 -10.87 7.70
CA ILE A 139 4.31 -10.45 7.49
C ILE A 139 5.18 -10.58 8.75
N PRO A 140 4.76 -10.10 9.94
CA PRO A 140 5.59 -10.20 11.15
C PRO A 140 5.96 -11.64 11.52
N PHE A 141 5.07 -12.60 11.30
CA PHE A 141 5.31 -14.01 11.62
C PHE A 141 6.29 -14.69 10.65
N LEU A 142 6.42 -14.17 9.43
CA LEU A 142 7.41 -14.65 8.46
C LEU A 142 8.84 -14.19 8.80
N HIS A 143 8.99 -13.02 9.43
CA HIS A 143 10.30 -12.47 9.78
C HIS A 143 10.93 -13.13 11.03
N VAL A 144 10.12 -13.81 11.84
CA VAL A 144 10.62 -14.58 13.01
C VAL A 144 11.45 -15.80 12.56
N GLU A 145 11.23 -16.31 11.35
CA GLU A 145 12.00 -17.44 10.79
C GLU A 145 13.38 -17.01 10.25
N GLU A 146 13.58 -15.75 9.88
CA GLU A 146 14.87 -15.25 9.38
C GLU A 146 15.90 -14.96 10.50
N GLU A 147 15.45 -14.75 11.74
CA GLU A 147 16.35 -14.54 12.89
C GLU A 147 16.79 -15.84 13.59
N THR A 148 16.44 -17.03 13.06
CA THR A 148 16.86 -18.33 13.61
C THR A 148 17.69 -19.17 12.63
N PHE A 149 18.76 -18.60 12.06
CA PHE A 149 19.80 -19.40 11.39
C PHE A 149 21.22 -19.06 11.86
N TYR A 150 21.45 -19.27 13.15
CA TYR A 150 22.74 -19.77 13.66
C TYR A 150 22.46 -20.88 14.66
N LEU A 151 21.91 -22.01 14.21
CA LEU A 151 21.98 -23.24 15.00
C LEU A 151 22.42 -24.39 14.10
N GLU A 152 23.45 -25.05 14.61
CA GLU A 152 24.25 -26.10 14.02
C GLU A 152 23.42 -27.26 13.48
N ASN A 153 23.98 -27.91 12.45
CA ASN A 153 23.79 -29.30 12.07
C ASN A 153 22.74 -30.06 12.88
N ASN A 154 21.65 -30.47 12.25
CA ASN A 154 21.30 -31.89 12.13
C ASN A 154 20.14 -32.09 11.15
N GLN A 155 20.19 -33.22 10.49
CA GLN A 155 19.40 -33.64 9.33
C GLN A 155 17.91 -33.66 9.66
N HIS A 156 17.11 -32.87 8.93
CA HIS A 156 15.72 -33.08 8.48
C HIS A 156 15.14 -31.71 8.09
N GLN A 157 15.55 -31.19 6.93
CA GLN A 157 14.89 -30.03 6.34
C GLN A 157 13.52 -30.44 5.80
N VAL A 158 12.46 -30.12 6.54
CA VAL A 158 11.13 -29.99 5.95
C VAL A 158 11.07 -28.61 5.31
N THR A 159 11.35 -28.53 4.01
CA THR A 159 11.12 -27.32 3.23
C THR A 159 9.61 -27.13 3.09
N LEU A 160 9.02 -26.26 3.92
CA LEU A 160 7.67 -25.76 3.66
C LEU A 160 7.72 -24.91 2.37
N PRO A 161 6.74 -25.05 1.46
CA PRO A 161 6.77 -24.36 0.18
C PRO A 161 6.64 -22.85 0.42
N LEU A 162 7.76 -22.15 0.25
CA LEU A 162 7.86 -20.71 0.23
C LEU A 162 6.83 -20.15 -0.78
N PHE A 163 5.85 -19.39 -0.31
CA PHE A 163 4.80 -18.83 -1.17
C PHE A 163 5.42 -18.08 -2.39
N PRO A 164 4.98 -18.36 -3.64
CA PRO A 164 5.56 -17.78 -4.86
C PRO A 164 5.51 -16.24 -4.93
N PHE A 165 4.65 -15.61 -4.13
CA PHE A 165 4.40 -14.17 -4.15
C PHE A 165 5.55 -13.34 -3.55
N HIS A 166 6.24 -13.85 -2.52
CA HIS A 166 7.33 -13.12 -1.89
C HIS A 166 8.54 -13.00 -2.83
N ASN A 167 8.84 -14.09 -3.54
CA ASN A 167 9.92 -14.15 -4.50
C ASN A 167 9.72 -13.13 -5.64
N ARG A 168 8.47 -12.93 -6.11
CA ARG A 168 8.17 -11.98 -7.20
C ARG A 168 8.41 -10.51 -6.85
N LEU A 169 8.00 -10.07 -5.65
CA LEU A 169 8.18 -8.68 -5.20
C LEU A 169 9.62 -8.35 -4.86
N VAL A 170 10.33 -9.28 -4.22
CA VAL A 170 11.78 -9.17 -3.97
C VAL A 170 12.54 -9.15 -5.29
N ASN A 171 12.20 -10.00 -6.26
CA ASN A 171 12.84 -10.03 -7.58
C ASN A 171 12.57 -8.76 -8.41
N LEU A 172 11.42 -8.10 -8.27
CA LEU A 172 11.15 -6.82 -8.92
C LEU A 172 11.97 -5.67 -8.32
N ARG A 173 12.19 -5.67 -6.99
CA ARG A 173 13.08 -4.71 -6.32
C ARG A 173 14.55 -4.97 -6.68
N LYS A 174 14.98 -6.23 -6.72
CA LYS A 174 16.33 -6.61 -7.18
C LYS A 174 16.56 -6.21 -8.64
N LYS A 175 15.63 -6.51 -9.55
CA LYS A 175 15.73 -6.10 -10.98
C LYS A 175 15.81 -4.59 -11.17
N LYS A 176 15.07 -3.79 -10.39
CA LYS A 176 15.15 -2.32 -10.45
C LYS A 176 16.51 -1.79 -9.96
N LYS A 177 17.09 -2.40 -8.92
CA LYS A 177 18.44 -2.07 -8.44
C LYS A 177 19.54 -2.53 -9.42
N GLU A 178 19.42 -3.74 -9.97
CA GLU A 178 20.33 -4.27 -11.00
C GLU A 178 20.37 -3.38 -12.25
N LEU A 179 19.20 -2.91 -12.73
CA LEU A 179 19.14 -1.97 -13.85
C LEU A 179 19.77 -0.62 -13.51
N ALA A 180 19.65 -0.12 -12.28
CA ALA A 180 20.30 1.12 -11.87
C ALA A 180 21.83 0.98 -11.79
N PHE A 181 22.33 -0.18 -11.33
CA PHE A 181 23.76 -0.46 -11.20
C PHE A 181 24.45 -0.77 -12.54
N GLN A 182 23.69 -1.16 -13.57
CA GLN A 182 24.20 -1.39 -14.91
C GLN A 182 24.72 -0.12 -15.60
N TYR A 183 24.19 1.06 -15.26
CA TYR A 183 24.56 2.33 -15.90
C TYR A 183 25.52 3.19 -15.07
N ILE A 184 25.94 2.73 -13.90
CA ILE A 184 26.89 3.46 -13.04
C ILE A 184 28.30 2.94 -13.32
N PHE A 185 29.10 3.81 -13.94
CA PHE A 185 30.53 3.56 -14.15
C PHE A 185 31.29 3.74 -12.84
N ILE A 186 32.35 2.96 -12.68
CA ILE A 186 33.20 3.03 -11.49
C ILE A 186 33.88 4.41 -11.36
N ASP A 187 34.07 5.13 -12.47
CA ASP A 187 34.56 6.51 -12.52
C ASP A 187 33.70 7.51 -11.70
N GLN A 188 32.43 7.19 -11.46
CA GLN A 188 31.49 8.02 -10.70
C GLN A 188 31.48 7.70 -9.20
N LEU A 189 32.18 6.63 -8.79
CA LEU A 189 32.44 6.33 -7.40
C LEU A 189 33.71 7.12 -7.02
N GLU A 190 33.66 7.90 -5.94
CA GLU A 190 34.83 8.63 -5.41
C GLU A 190 35.84 7.66 -4.76
N LEU A 191 36.28 6.66 -5.51
CA LEU A 191 37.21 5.66 -5.04
C LEU A 191 38.63 6.23 -5.00
N PRO A 192 39.44 5.81 -4.02
CA PRO A 192 40.87 6.08 -4.02
C PRO A 192 41.51 5.65 -5.36
N PRO A 193 42.43 6.45 -5.93
CA PRO A 193 43.00 6.21 -7.26
C PRO A 193 43.71 4.87 -7.38
N ARG A 194 44.19 4.32 -6.25
CA ARG A 194 44.76 2.97 -6.18
C ARG A 194 43.71 1.88 -6.44
N ILE A 195 42.57 1.94 -5.76
CA ILE A 195 41.46 0.98 -5.91
C ILE A 195 40.89 1.06 -7.32
N TYR A 196 40.68 2.28 -7.81
CA TYR A 196 40.22 2.54 -9.17
C TYR A 196 41.12 1.88 -10.24
N ASN A 197 42.44 2.06 -10.14
CA ASN A 197 43.39 1.50 -11.10
C ASN A 197 43.45 -0.03 -11.03
N CYS A 198 43.30 -0.63 -9.85
CA CYS A 198 43.22 -2.08 -9.70
C CYS A 198 41.97 -2.66 -10.38
N LEU A 199 40.80 -2.05 -10.17
CA LEU A 199 39.53 -2.46 -10.78
C LEU A 199 39.56 -2.30 -12.32
N LYS A 200 40.18 -1.22 -12.81
CA LYS A 200 40.34 -0.99 -14.25
C LYS A 200 41.28 -2.00 -14.91
N LYS A 201 42.35 -2.41 -14.22
CA LYS A 201 43.31 -3.43 -14.71
C LYS A 201 42.68 -4.82 -14.79
N SER A 202 41.66 -5.10 -13.97
CA SER A 202 40.89 -6.35 -13.99
C SER A 202 39.65 -6.32 -14.91
N ASN A 203 39.57 -5.34 -15.81
CA ASN A 203 38.46 -5.15 -16.76
C ASN A 203 37.09 -4.92 -16.09
N ILE A 204 37.05 -4.40 -14.86
CA ILE A 204 35.81 -4.02 -14.19
C ILE A 204 35.56 -2.54 -14.46
N HIS A 205 34.49 -2.23 -15.20
CA HIS A 205 34.16 -0.86 -15.61
C HIS A 205 32.82 -0.37 -15.04
N THR A 206 31.90 -1.28 -14.72
CA THR A 206 30.58 -0.96 -14.16
C THR A 206 30.39 -1.53 -12.77
N LEU A 207 29.46 -0.93 -12.01
CA LEU A 207 29.13 -1.42 -10.67
C LEU A 207 28.48 -2.81 -10.70
N LEU A 208 27.78 -3.15 -11.78
CA LEU A 208 27.26 -4.50 -12.01
C LEU A 208 28.37 -5.54 -12.11
N ASP A 209 29.45 -5.24 -12.84
CA ASP A 209 30.60 -6.13 -12.95
C ASP A 209 31.28 -6.33 -11.60
N LEU A 210 31.34 -5.28 -10.77
CA LEU A 210 31.89 -5.37 -9.42
C LEU A 210 31.04 -6.26 -8.50
N LEU A 211 29.71 -6.17 -8.59
CA LEU A 211 28.78 -6.97 -7.78
C LEU A 211 28.69 -8.44 -8.22
N ASN A 212 28.97 -8.73 -9.50
CA ASN A 212 28.98 -10.09 -10.03
C ASN A 212 30.27 -10.86 -9.70
N ASN A 213 31.34 -10.17 -9.30
CA ASN A 213 32.58 -10.81 -8.87
C ASN A 213 32.51 -11.18 -7.38
N SER A 214 32.93 -12.39 -7.05
CA SER A 214 32.97 -12.85 -5.66
C SER A 214 34.08 -12.12 -4.88
N GLN A 215 33.90 -11.95 -3.56
CA GLN A 215 34.92 -11.32 -2.71
C GLN A 215 36.28 -12.04 -2.79
N GLU A 216 36.25 -13.36 -2.97
CA GLU A 216 37.45 -14.18 -3.14
C GLU A 216 38.21 -13.86 -4.43
N ASP A 217 37.51 -13.52 -5.50
CA ASP A 217 38.12 -13.18 -6.79
C ASP A 217 38.67 -11.75 -6.81
N LEU A 218 38.07 -10.85 -6.03
CA LEU A 218 38.60 -9.50 -5.81
C LEU A 218 39.90 -9.51 -5.00
N ILE A 219 40.01 -10.40 -4.01
CA ILE A 219 41.24 -10.55 -3.19
C ILE A 219 42.38 -11.19 -3.99
N LYS A 220 42.08 -12.01 -5.00
CA LYS A 220 43.08 -12.60 -5.91
C LYS A 220 43.68 -11.57 -6.87
N MET A 221 43.13 -10.36 -6.96
CA MET A 221 43.65 -9.31 -7.84
C MET A 221 44.98 -8.76 -7.35
N GLU A 222 45.88 -8.49 -8.30
CA GLU A 222 47.22 -8.00 -8.03
C GLU A 222 47.16 -6.66 -7.25
N HIS A 223 47.74 -6.65 -6.04
CA HIS A 223 47.83 -5.48 -5.14
C HIS A 223 46.50 -5.01 -4.49
N PHE A 224 45.49 -5.88 -4.42
CA PHE A 224 44.21 -5.61 -3.75
C PHE A 224 44.21 -6.11 -2.30
N HIS A 225 43.87 -5.26 -1.32
CA HIS A 225 43.83 -5.64 0.09
C HIS A 225 42.40 -5.82 0.61
N ILE A 226 42.25 -6.59 1.70
CA ILE A 226 40.97 -6.81 2.40
C ILE A 226 40.35 -5.47 2.87
N GLU A 227 41.19 -4.48 3.20
CA GLU A 227 40.76 -3.13 3.58
C GLU A 227 40.13 -2.36 2.42
N ASP A 228 40.53 -2.63 1.19
CA ASP A 228 39.99 -1.98 0.00
C ASP A 228 38.58 -2.52 -0.31
N VAL A 229 38.34 -3.82 -0.07
CA VAL A 229 37.00 -4.44 -0.14
C VAL A 229 36.04 -3.80 0.87
N LYS A 230 36.49 -3.61 2.12
CA LYS A 230 35.68 -2.96 3.17
C LYS A 230 35.30 -1.52 2.80
N LYS A 231 36.26 -0.74 2.29
CA LYS A 231 36.01 0.64 1.84
C LYS A 231 34.99 0.72 0.70
N ILE A 232 35.02 -0.23 -0.23
CA ILE A 232 34.03 -0.31 -1.31
C ILE A 232 32.62 -0.60 -0.75
N LEU A 233 32.50 -1.54 0.19
CA LEU A 233 31.21 -1.87 0.82
C LEU A 233 30.64 -0.68 1.60
N ASP A 234 31.48 0.03 2.37
CA ASP A 234 31.07 1.23 3.11
C ASP A 234 30.55 2.35 2.19
N ILE A 235 31.12 2.51 0.98
CA ILE A 235 30.68 3.50 0.00
C ILE A 235 29.36 3.07 -0.66
N LEU A 236 29.15 1.77 -0.86
CA LEU A 236 27.92 1.23 -1.43
C LEU A 236 26.75 1.22 -0.45
N GLU A 237 26.98 1.05 0.85
CA GLU A 237 25.93 1.13 1.87
C GLU A 237 25.44 2.55 2.12
N LYS A 238 26.30 3.57 1.88
CA LYS A 238 25.96 4.98 2.07
C LYS A 238 25.12 5.60 0.94
N LYS A 239 24.86 4.88 -0.15
CA LYS A 239 24.21 5.40 -1.37
C LYS A 239 22.95 4.61 -1.72
#